data_AF-A0A1J4RL49-F1
#
_entry.id   AF-A0A1J4RL49-F1
#
_cell.length_a   1.000
_cell.length_b   1.000
_cell.length_c   1.000
_cell.angle_alpha   90.00
_cell.angle_beta   90.00
_cell.angle_gamma   90.00
#
_symmetry.space_group_name_H-M   'P 1'
#
loop_
_entity.id
_entity.type
_entity.pdbx_description
1 polymer ?
#
loop_
_entity_poly.entity_id
_entity_poly.type
_entity_poly.pdbx_seq_one_letter_code
_entity_poly.pdbx_strand_id
1 'polypeptide(L)'
;MYEPYGEENKGLNLKEKFNQIKQKIQEKLGSSSLKNIKLNKVTITAVALGFLLVTGTISGYIAYTGKINTLQSDNLIKTKEIDSLKTELDDSAGKLTKCSSDLQTTESTLEETKGELSKITLSYESTKNNLGICNEDKLGLASDIQLANEDLKKKESEYNSLKDNYNSLKSDIDNLACNYAKSACGSAGMNYYYLDNNEKVVCCLNEDTCVKTPSSDEKIKNINC
;
A
#
# COMPACT_ATOMS: atom_id res chain seq x y z
N MET A 1 -7.69 29.44 -38.19
CA MET A 1 -7.42 30.41 -39.27
C MET A 1 -8.01 29.80 -40.53
N TYR A 2 -9.24 30.17 -40.87
CA TYR A 2 -9.96 29.58 -42.01
C TYR A 2 -10.64 30.72 -42.77
N GLU A 3 -10.38 30.77 -44.08
CA GLU A 3 -10.81 31.85 -44.98
C GLU A 3 -12.34 31.84 -45.13
N PRO A 4 -12.99 33.02 -45.13
CA PRO A 4 -14.41 33.11 -45.38
C PRO A 4 -14.65 32.90 -46.88
N TYR A 5 -15.51 31.94 -47.21
CA TYR A 5 -16.02 31.77 -48.57
C TYR A 5 -16.72 33.06 -49.00
N GLY A 6 -16.20 33.67 -50.08
CA GLY A 6 -16.84 34.77 -50.76
C GLY A 6 -18.22 34.35 -51.24
N GLU A 7 -19.25 34.93 -50.63
CA GLU A 7 -20.56 35.03 -51.23
C GLU A 7 -20.40 35.83 -52.53
N GLU A 8 -20.27 35.14 -53.66
CA GLU A 8 -20.69 35.70 -54.93
C GLU A 8 -22.20 35.95 -54.81
N ASN A 9 -22.53 37.12 -54.29
CA ASN A 9 -23.83 37.75 -54.40
C ASN A 9 -24.13 37.91 -55.90
N LYS A 10 -24.60 36.83 -56.54
CA LYS A 10 -25.51 36.90 -57.68
C LYS A 10 -26.87 37.36 -57.13
N GLY A 11 -26.87 38.50 -56.45
CA GLY A 11 -28.03 39.36 -56.36
C GLY A 11 -28.36 39.68 -57.79
N LEU A 12 -29.26 38.88 -58.38
CA LEU A 12 -29.88 39.18 -59.66
C LEU A 12 -30.31 40.63 -59.55
N ASN A 13 -29.60 41.51 -60.26
CA ASN A 13 -29.84 42.93 -60.25
C ASN A 13 -31.19 43.14 -60.94
N LEU A 14 -32.25 42.91 -60.17
CA LEU A 14 -33.64 42.96 -60.58
C LEU A 14 -33.94 44.33 -61.14
N LYS A 15 -33.25 45.36 -60.63
CA LYS A 15 -33.23 46.73 -61.16
C LYS A 15 -32.69 46.80 -62.59
N GLU A 16 -31.58 46.14 -62.91
CA GLU A 16 -31.05 46.11 -64.28
C GLU A 16 -31.95 45.32 -65.24
N LYS A 17 -32.48 44.17 -64.82
CA LYS A 17 -33.43 43.43 -65.66
C LYS A 17 -34.75 44.18 -65.84
N PHE A 18 -35.26 44.87 -64.81
CA PHE A 18 -36.43 45.75 -64.94
C PHE A 18 -36.14 46.92 -65.89
N ASN A 19 -34.97 47.53 -65.81
CA ASN A 19 -34.59 48.62 -66.70
C ASN A 19 -34.43 48.15 -68.15
N GLN A 20 -33.86 46.97 -68.39
CA GLN A 20 -33.79 46.39 -69.74
C GLN A 20 -35.16 46.03 -70.30
N ILE A 21 -36.08 45.50 -69.48
CA ILE A 21 -37.46 45.22 -69.89
C ILE A 21 -38.21 46.52 -70.17
N LYS A 22 -38.04 47.54 -69.32
CA LYS A 22 -38.64 48.88 -69.50
C LYS A 22 -38.14 49.53 -70.78
N GLN A 23 -36.84 49.44 -71.09
CA GLN A 23 -36.27 49.91 -72.35
C GLN A 23 -36.84 49.14 -73.55
N LYS A 24 -36.90 47.80 -73.51
CA LYS A 24 -37.47 47.01 -74.61
C LYS A 24 -38.97 47.28 -74.83
N ILE A 25 -39.72 47.58 -73.77
CA ILE A 25 -41.13 47.99 -73.86
C ILE A 25 -41.24 49.40 -74.43
N GLN A 26 -40.38 50.33 -74.02
CA GLN A 26 -40.33 51.68 -74.58
C GLN A 26 -39.84 51.72 -76.03
N GLU A 27 -38.93 50.84 -76.46
CA GLU A 27 -38.55 50.70 -77.87
C GLU A 27 -39.67 50.07 -78.69
N LYS A 28 -40.41 49.09 -78.14
CA LYS A 28 -41.56 48.49 -78.84
C LYS A 28 -42.80 49.39 -78.87
N LEU A 29 -42.95 50.33 -77.93
CA LEU A 29 -44.09 51.26 -77.87
C LEU A 29 -43.74 52.70 -78.28
N GLY A 30 -42.45 53.01 -78.46
CA GLY A 30 -41.95 54.34 -78.74
C GLY A 30 -41.27 54.39 -80.10
N SER A 31 -42.05 54.78 -81.11
CA SER A 31 -41.65 55.52 -82.33
C SER A 31 -42.50 55.18 -83.55
N SER A 32 -43.73 54.68 -83.38
CA SER A 32 -44.74 54.73 -84.45
C SER A 32 -46.17 54.68 -83.90
N SER A 33 -46.89 55.78 -84.12
CA SER A 33 -48.36 55.82 -84.20
C SER A 33 -49.18 55.47 -82.93
N LEU A 34 -49.25 56.42 -81.99
CA LEU A 34 -50.38 56.54 -81.06
C LEU A 34 -51.01 57.94 -81.17
N LYS A 35 -51.25 58.39 -82.40
CA LYS A 35 -52.22 59.45 -82.68
C LYS A 35 -53.31 58.82 -83.54
N ASN A 36 -54.50 58.67 -82.96
CA ASN A 36 -55.76 58.19 -83.56
C ASN A 36 -56.01 56.67 -83.63
N ILE A 37 -55.93 55.97 -82.50
CA ILE A 37 -56.70 54.73 -82.32
C ILE A 37 -57.79 55.00 -81.29
N LYS A 38 -59.06 54.98 -81.70
CA LYS A 38 -60.19 54.89 -80.75
C LYS A 38 -60.10 53.52 -80.08
N LEU A 39 -59.41 53.45 -78.94
CA LEU A 39 -59.35 52.21 -78.17
C LEU A 39 -60.76 51.87 -77.67
N ASN A 40 -61.29 50.75 -78.17
CA ASN A 40 -62.49 50.14 -77.63
C ASN A 40 -62.19 49.64 -76.20
N LYS A 41 -63.13 49.80 -75.26
CA LYS A 41 -62.99 49.38 -73.86
C LYS A 41 -62.45 47.94 -73.75
N VAL A 42 -62.89 47.05 -74.64
CA VAL A 42 -62.47 45.64 -74.68
C VAL A 42 -60.96 45.46 -74.88
N THR A 43 -60.32 46.30 -75.70
CA THR A 43 -58.89 46.20 -76.00
C THR A 43 -58.03 46.69 -74.84
N ILE A 44 -58.49 47.72 -74.11
CA ILE A 44 -57.84 48.20 -72.88
C ILE A 44 -57.93 47.11 -71.80
N THR A 45 -59.10 46.49 -71.64
CA THR A 45 -59.31 45.41 -70.66
C THR A 45 -58.46 44.17 -70.99
N ALA A 46 -58.32 43.81 -72.27
CA ALA A 46 -57.50 42.67 -72.70
C ALA A 46 -55.99 42.91 -72.46
N VAL A 47 -55.49 44.11 -72.71
CA VAL A 47 -54.08 44.47 -72.42
C VAL A 47 -53.83 44.54 -70.91
N ALA A 48 -54.80 45.03 -70.13
CA ALA A 48 -54.72 45.03 -68.66
C ALA A 48 -54.74 43.61 -68.08
N LEU A 49 -55.58 42.70 -68.61
CA LEU A 49 -55.59 41.28 -68.22
C LEU A 49 -54.30 40.56 -68.63
N GLY A 50 -53.76 40.85 -69.82
CA GLY A 50 -52.47 40.31 -70.26
C GLY A 50 -51.31 40.75 -69.35
N PHE A 51 -51.30 42.01 -68.89
CA PHE A 51 -50.31 42.48 -67.92
C PHE A 51 -50.49 41.86 -66.52
N LEU A 52 -51.73 41.63 -66.07
CA LEU A 52 -52.02 40.97 -64.79
C LEU A 52 -51.58 39.49 -64.77
N LEU A 53 -51.75 38.76 -65.89
CA LEU A 53 -51.35 37.35 -65.99
C LEU A 53 -49.82 37.17 -66.07
N VAL A 54 -49.11 38.09 -66.73
CA VAL A 54 -47.64 38.06 -66.83
C VAL A 54 -46.97 38.51 -65.53
N THR A 55 -47.58 39.46 -64.80
CA THR A 55 -47.05 39.91 -63.49
C THR A 55 -47.34 38.93 -62.35
N GLY A 56 -48.49 38.25 -62.36
CA GLY A 56 -48.84 37.20 -61.38
C GLY A 56 -47.96 35.94 -61.45
N THR A 57 -47.48 35.56 -62.64
CA THR A 57 -46.61 34.38 -62.82
C THR A 57 -45.15 34.64 -62.45
N ILE A 58 -44.62 35.83 -62.71
CA ILE A 58 -43.23 36.19 -62.36
C ILE A 58 -43.08 36.37 -60.83
N SER A 59 -44.06 36.97 -60.17
CA SER A 59 -44.07 37.16 -58.71
C SER A 59 -44.18 35.83 -57.95
N GLY A 60 -45.00 34.89 -58.45
CA GLY A 60 -45.06 33.53 -57.92
C GLY A 60 -43.73 32.77 -58.07
N TYR A 61 -43.04 32.90 -59.21
CA TYR A 61 -41.78 32.21 -59.46
C TYR A 61 -40.64 32.73 -58.57
N ILE A 62 -40.53 34.06 -58.38
CA ILE A 62 -39.52 34.66 -57.48
C ILE A 62 -39.75 34.18 -56.03
N ALA A 63 -41.01 34.16 -55.58
CA ALA A 63 -41.37 33.64 -54.26
C ALA A 63 -41.05 32.14 -54.12
N TYR A 64 -41.30 31.34 -55.17
CA TYR A 64 -40.98 29.91 -55.17
C TYR A 64 -39.47 29.64 -55.14
N THR A 65 -38.68 30.36 -55.95
CA THR A 65 -37.22 30.24 -55.94
C THR A 65 -36.59 30.70 -54.63
N GLY A 66 -37.13 31.75 -54.00
CA GLY A 66 -36.70 32.17 -52.67
C GLY A 66 -36.96 31.09 -51.62
N LYS A 67 -38.13 30.45 -51.67
CA LYS A 67 -38.50 29.35 -50.76
C LYS A 67 -37.65 28.09 -50.97
N ILE A 68 -37.26 27.80 -52.22
CA ILE A 68 -36.33 26.70 -52.55
C ILE A 68 -34.94 26.99 -51.97
N ASN A 69 -34.42 28.20 -52.13
CA ASN A 69 -33.10 28.57 -51.59
C ASN A 69 -33.08 28.53 -50.06
N THR A 70 -34.14 28.99 -49.40
CA THR A 70 -34.25 28.87 -47.93
C THR A 70 -34.32 27.41 -47.49
N LEU A 71 -35.09 26.57 -48.18
CA LEU A 71 -35.18 25.13 -47.87
C LEU A 71 -33.85 24.39 -48.10
N GLN A 72 -33.06 24.79 -49.09
CA GLN A 72 -31.71 24.25 -49.31
C GLN A 72 -30.75 24.68 -48.19
N SER A 73 -30.80 25.94 -47.79
CA SER A 73 -30.01 26.45 -46.67
C SER A 73 -30.37 25.73 -45.36
N ASP A 74 -31.67 25.58 -45.06
CA ASP A 74 -32.14 24.90 -43.86
C ASP A 74 -31.73 23.42 -43.84
N ASN A 75 -31.81 22.73 -44.99
CA ASN A 75 -31.31 21.36 -45.08
C ASN A 75 -29.80 21.29 -44.81
N LEU A 76 -29.02 22.20 -45.37
CA LEU A 76 -27.57 22.23 -45.16
C LEU A 76 -27.20 22.50 -43.71
N ILE A 77 -27.94 23.37 -43.01
CA ILE A 77 -27.79 23.61 -41.58
C ILE A 77 -28.14 22.35 -40.80
N LYS A 78 -29.28 21.71 -41.09
CA LYS A 78 -29.70 20.46 -40.42
C LYS A 78 -28.71 19.33 -40.64
N THR A 79 -28.13 19.19 -41.83
CA THR A 79 -27.08 18.19 -42.08
C THR A 79 -25.87 18.44 -41.20
N LYS A 80 -25.41 19.70 -41.08
CA LYS A 80 -24.30 20.05 -40.18
C LYS A 80 -24.62 19.79 -38.71
N GLU A 81 -25.84 20.09 -38.27
CA GLU A 81 -26.29 19.77 -36.90
C GLU A 81 -26.29 18.26 -36.66
N ILE A 82 -26.78 17.46 -37.61
CA ILE A 82 -26.75 15.99 -37.53
C ILE A 82 -25.31 15.47 -37.45
N ASP A 83 -24.41 15.98 -38.29
CA ASP A 83 -23.00 15.58 -38.28
C ASP A 83 -22.30 15.95 -36.96
N SER A 84 -22.62 17.13 -36.39
CA SER A 84 -22.13 17.56 -35.08
C SER A 84 -22.64 16.66 -33.97
N LEU A 85 -23.95 16.41 -33.93
CA LEU A 85 -24.59 15.54 -32.94
C LEU A 85 -24.05 14.11 -33.01
N LYS A 86 -23.78 13.61 -34.22
CA LYS A 86 -23.17 12.28 -34.41
C LYS A 86 -21.76 12.24 -33.83
N THR A 87 -20.96 13.28 -34.06
CA THR A 87 -19.61 13.39 -33.50
C THR A 87 -19.64 13.46 -31.97
N GLU A 88 -20.56 14.23 -31.40
CA GLU A 88 -20.75 14.33 -29.94
C GLU A 88 -21.22 13.00 -29.32
N LEU A 89 -22.09 12.26 -30.03
CA LEU A 89 -22.55 10.95 -29.62
C LEU A 89 -21.40 9.93 -29.62
N ASP A 90 -20.59 9.92 -30.67
CA ASP A 90 -19.41 9.05 -30.78
C ASP A 90 -18.37 9.36 -29.68
N ASP A 91 -18.13 10.64 -29.39
CA ASP A 91 -17.23 11.07 -28.31
C ASP A 91 -17.78 10.67 -26.92
N SER A 92 -19.10 10.83 -26.72
CA SER A 92 -19.77 10.40 -25.48
C SER A 92 -19.73 8.90 -25.30
N ALA A 93 -19.92 8.13 -26.37
CA ALA A 93 -19.78 6.66 -26.35
C ALA A 93 -18.35 6.25 -25.99
N GLY A 94 -17.34 6.90 -26.57
CA GLY A 94 -15.93 6.67 -26.24
C GLY A 94 -15.61 6.95 -24.77
N LYS A 95 -16.12 8.07 -24.22
CA LYS A 95 -16.00 8.41 -22.80
C LYS A 95 -16.67 7.38 -21.90
N LEU A 96 -17.85 6.89 -22.28
CA LEU A 96 -18.58 5.86 -21.52
C LEU A 96 -17.80 4.54 -21.49
N THR A 97 -17.26 4.10 -22.63
CA THR A 97 -16.42 2.89 -22.70
C THR A 97 -15.18 3.02 -21.82
N LYS A 98 -14.51 4.17 -21.85
CA LYS A 98 -13.34 4.42 -21.00
C LYS A 98 -13.71 4.39 -19.51
N CYS A 99 -14.79 5.09 -19.13
CA CYS A 99 -15.29 5.09 -17.75
C CYS A 99 -15.62 3.68 -17.27
N SER A 100 -16.25 2.86 -18.11
CA SER A 100 -16.53 1.46 -17.80
C SER A 100 -15.25 0.63 -17.58
N SER A 101 -14.22 0.83 -18.40
CA SER A 101 -12.93 0.16 -18.25
C SER A 101 -12.19 0.59 -16.98
N ASP A 102 -12.22 1.88 -16.66
CA ASP A 102 -11.62 2.44 -15.45
C ASP A 102 -12.33 1.91 -14.20
N LEU A 103 -13.66 1.78 -14.24
CA LEU A 103 -14.46 1.19 -13.17
C LEU A 103 -14.08 -0.28 -12.93
N GLN A 104 -14.02 -1.09 -13.98
CA GLN A 104 -13.63 -2.50 -13.88
C GLN A 104 -12.21 -2.66 -13.30
N THR A 105 -11.28 -1.79 -13.71
CA THR A 105 -9.90 -1.79 -13.17
C THR A 105 -9.88 -1.42 -11.70
N THR A 106 -10.69 -0.43 -11.31
CA THR A 106 -10.82 0.00 -9.91
C THR A 106 -11.42 -1.10 -9.04
N GLU A 107 -12.44 -1.82 -9.53
CA GLU A 107 -13.04 -2.97 -8.84
C GLU A 107 -12.02 -4.09 -8.63
N SER A 108 -11.23 -4.44 -9.66
CA SER A 108 -10.16 -5.44 -9.53
C SER A 108 -9.13 -5.04 -8.47
N THR A 109 -8.67 -3.79 -8.52
CA THR A 109 -7.69 -3.25 -7.55
C THR A 109 -8.26 -3.27 -6.12
N LEU A 110 -9.55 -2.96 -5.96
CA LEU A 110 -10.22 -2.99 -4.66
C LEU A 110 -10.27 -4.40 -4.09
N GLU A 111 -10.60 -5.41 -4.90
CA GLU A 111 -10.62 -6.81 -4.46
C GLU A 111 -9.23 -7.33 -4.12
N GLU A 112 -8.20 -6.96 -4.89
CA GLU A 112 -6.80 -7.25 -4.56
C GLU A 112 -6.40 -6.64 -3.21
N THR A 113 -6.72 -5.36 -3.01
CA THR A 113 -6.43 -4.64 -1.75
C THR A 113 -7.14 -5.29 -0.55
N LYS A 114 -8.40 -5.72 -0.71
CA LYS A 114 -9.12 -6.46 0.34
C LYS A 114 -8.43 -7.80 0.65
N GLY A 115 -7.96 -8.50 -0.37
CA GLY A 115 -7.21 -9.74 -0.22
C GLY A 115 -5.90 -9.55 0.55
N GLU A 116 -5.14 -8.49 0.24
CA GLU A 116 -3.92 -8.13 0.97
C GLU A 116 -4.22 -7.73 2.41
N LEU A 117 -5.25 -6.92 2.65
CA LEU A 117 -5.66 -6.53 3.99
C LEU A 117 -6.00 -7.76 4.85
N SER A 118 -6.74 -8.73 4.29
CA SER A 118 -7.06 -9.97 4.99
C SER A 118 -5.80 -10.76 5.39
N LYS A 119 -4.81 -10.87 4.49
CA LYS A 119 -3.52 -11.52 4.79
C LYS A 119 -2.77 -10.80 5.90
N ILE A 120 -2.72 -9.48 5.86
CA ILE A 120 -2.06 -8.65 6.89
C ILE A 120 -2.75 -8.85 8.25
N THR A 121 -4.09 -8.85 8.30
CA THR A 121 -4.85 -9.10 9.53
C THR A 121 -4.53 -10.47 10.13
N LEU A 122 -4.49 -11.53 9.32
CA LEU A 122 -4.13 -12.87 9.79
C LEU A 122 -2.69 -12.93 10.31
N SER A 123 -1.75 -12.30 9.60
CA SER A 123 -0.35 -12.21 10.03
C SER A 123 -0.20 -11.45 11.35
N TYR A 124 -0.99 -10.39 11.54
CA TYR A 124 -1.01 -9.61 12.77
C TYR A 124 -1.51 -10.44 13.96
N GLU A 125 -2.64 -11.13 13.82
CA GLU A 125 -3.18 -11.99 14.90
C GLU A 125 -2.22 -13.14 15.25
N SER A 126 -1.58 -13.76 14.24
CA SER A 126 -0.54 -14.77 14.48
C SER A 126 0.66 -14.21 15.26
N THR A 127 1.15 -13.03 14.87
CA THR A 127 2.26 -12.37 15.55
C THR A 127 1.90 -12.02 17.00
N LYS A 128 0.69 -11.52 17.22
CA LYS A 128 0.16 -11.19 18.55
C LYS A 128 0.07 -12.44 19.44
N ASN A 129 -0.40 -13.57 18.89
CA ASN A 129 -0.44 -14.84 19.62
C ASN A 129 0.97 -15.33 20.00
N ASN A 130 1.92 -15.28 19.07
CA ASN A 130 3.31 -15.66 19.32
C ASN A 130 3.96 -14.79 20.41
N LEU A 131 3.64 -13.49 20.43
CA LEU A 131 4.09 -12.58 21.48
C LEU A 131 3.52 -12.96 22.86
N GLY A 132 2.26 -13.39 22.91
CA GLY A 132 1.63 -13.92 24.12
C GLY A 132 2.38 -15.12 24.67
N ILE A 133 2.63 -16.12 23.82
CA ILE A 133 3.38 -17.35 24.19
C ILE A 133 4.79 -16.99 24.69
N CYS A 134 5.52 -16.13 23.97
CA CYS A 134 6.86 -15.69 24.37
C CYS A 134 6.86 -15.01 25.75
N ASN A 135 5.81 -14.25 26.08
CA ASN A 135 5.69 -13.62 27.39
C ASN A 135 5.40 -14.65 28.51
N GLU A 136 4.59 -15.66 28.23
CA GLU A 136 4.36 -16.78 29.16
C GLU A 136 5.64 -17.57 29.40
N ASP A 137 6.37 -17.91 28.34
CA ASP A 137 7.67 -18.60 28.44
C ASP A 137 8.66 -17.78 29.29
N LYS A 138 8.75 -16.47 29.04
CA LYS A 138 9.60 -15.57 29.83
C LYS A 138 9.26 -15.61 31.33
N LEU A 139 7.97 -15.64 31.68
CA LEU A 139 7.54 -15.74 33.07
C LEU A 139 7.90 -17.10 33.68
N GLY A 140 7.75 -18.18 32.90
CA GLY A 140 8.19 -19.52 33.26
C GLY A 140 9.69 -19.57 33.57
N LEU A 141 10.54 -19.10 32.65
CA LEU A 141 11.99 -19.04 32.85
C LEU A 141 12.38 -18.20 34.06
N ALA A 142 11.70 -17.07 34.31
CA ALA A 142 11.97 -16.24 35.48
C ALA A 142 11.69 -17.00 36.80
N SER A 143 10.60 -17.77 36.85
CA SER A 143 10.28 -18.65 37.99
C SER A 143 11.33 -19.74 38.16
N ASP A 144 11.75 -20.40 37.08
CA ASP A 144 12.76 -21.46 37.13
C ASP A 144 14.11 -20.94 37.63
N ILE A 145 14.51 -19.74 37.19
CA ILE A 145 15.72 -19.06 37.68
C ILE A 145 15.62 -18.78 39.18
N GLN A 146 14.46 -18.35 39.68
CA GLN A 146 14.27 -18.12 41.11
C GLN A 146 14.44 -19.43 41.90
N LEU A 147 13.79 -20.51 41.46
CA LEU A 147 13.90 -21.82 42.11
C LEU A 147 15.34 -22.35 42.11
N ALA A 148 16.05 -22.22 40.98
CA ALA A 148 17.45 -22.62 40.87
C ALA A 148 18.35 -21.83 41.83
N ASN A 149 18.11 -20.53 41.99
CA ASN A 149 18.86 -19.70 42.94
C ASN A 149 18.59 -20.08 44.40
N GLU A 150 17.35 -20.45 44.74
CA GLU A 150 17.00 -20.92 46.08
C GLU A 150 17.67 -22.26 46.39
N ASP A 151 17.68 -23.21 45.44
CA ASP A 151 18.36 -24.50 45.61
C ASP A 151 19.88 -24.33 45.72
N LEU A 152 20.48 -23.43 44.92
CA LEU A 152 21.90 -23.11 45.02
C LEU A 152 22.28 -22.61 46.43
N LYS A 153 21.53 -21.66 46.98
CA LYS A 153 21.74 -21.16 48.35
C LYS A 153 21.64 -22.27 49.39
N LYS A 154 20.68 -23.18 49.23
CA LYS A 154 20.52 -24.32 50.12
C LYS A 154 21.74 -25.24 50.05
N LYS A 155 22.22 -25.54 48.84
CA LYS A 155 23.42 -26.37 48.62
C LYS A 155 24.68 -25.73 49.20
N GLU A 156 24.84 -24.42 49.08
CA GLU A 156 25.93 -23.68 49.72
C GLU A 156 25.88 -23.81 51.25
N SER A 157 24.69 -23.69 51.85
CA SER A 157 24.52 -23.86 53.29
C SER A 157 24.83 -25.29 53.74
N GLU A 158 24.35 -26.30 53.01
CA GLU A 158 24.64 -27.72 53.27
C GLU A 158 26.15 -27.99 53.19
N TYR A 159 26.83 -27.45 52.16
CA TYR A 159 28.27 -27.59 51.98
C TYR A 159 29.06 -26.98 53.14
N ASN A 160 28.70 -25.77 53.58
CA ASN A 160 29.36 -25.11 54.70
C ASN A 160 29.18 -25.90 56.01
N SER A 161 27.97 -26.38 56.28
CA SER A 161 27.71 -27.25 57.45
C SER A 161 28.53 -28.55 57.39
N LEU A 162 28.61 -29.19 56.22
CA LEU A 162 29.40 -30.39 56.04
C LEU A 162 30.90 -30.13 56.24
N LYS A 163 31.39 -28.98 55.77
CA LYS A 163 32.78 -28.54 55.95
C LYS A 163 33.10 -28.30 57.43
N ASP A 164 32.21 -27.66 58.17
CA ASP A 164 32.38 -27.42 59.61
C ASP A 164 32.38 -28.74 60.39
N ASN A 165 31.45 -29.65 60.06
CA ASN A 165 31.41 -30.99 60.64
C ASN A 165 32.69 -31.78 60.36
N TYR A 166 33.22 -31.70 59.14
CA TYR A 166 34.50 -32.32 58.78
C TYR A 166 35.66 -31.77 59.62
N ASN A 167 35.74 -30.44 59.77
CA ASN A 167 36.80 -29.80 60.56
C ASN A 167 36.69 -30.17 62.05
N SER A 168 35.47 -30.23 62.60
CA SER A 168 35.24 -30.68 63.98
C SER A 168 35.69 -32.13 64.16
N LEU A 169 35.24 -33.03 63.28
CA LEU A 169 35.63 -34.44 63.32
C LEU A 169 37.14 -34.62 63.19
N LYS A 170 37.78 -33.83 62.33
CA LYS A 170 39.22 -33.84 62.17
C LYS A 170 39.94 -33.44 63.47
N SER A 171 39.47 -32.38 64.12
CA SER A 171 39.98 -31.95 65.44
C SER A 171 39.75 -33.00 66.52
N ASP A 172 38.59 -33.66 66.55
CA ASP A 172 38.29 -34.72 67.51
C ASP A 172 39.21 -35.93 67.33
N ILE A 173 39.49 -36.32 66.07
CA ILE A 173 40.47 -37.36 65.75
C ILE A 173 41.87 -36.97 66.25
N ASP A 174 42.29 -35.73 66.01
CA ASP A 174 43.62 -35.26 66.44
C ASP A 174 43.73 -35.20 67.98
N ASN A 175 42.67 -34.76 68.67
CA ASN A 175 42.58 -34.77 70.13
C ASN A 175 42.59 -36.21 70.70
N LEU A 176 41.83 -37.12 70.09
CA LEU A 176 41.80 -38.53 70.49
C LEU A 176 43.17 -39.18 70.31
N ALA A 177 43.84 -38.91 69.19
CA ALA A 177 45.20 -39.34 68.93
C ALA A 177 46.16 -38.87 70.02
N CYS A 178 46.09 -37.59 70.40
CA CYS A 178 46.89 -37.02 71.47
C CYS A 178 46.62 -37.64 72.85
N ASN A 179 45.35 -37.84 73.20
CA ASN A 179 44.97 -38.47 74.46
C ASN A 179 45.43 -39.93 74.53
N TYR A 180 45.29 -40.67 73.43
CA TYR A 180 45.79 -42.04 73.32
C TYR A 180 47.31 -42.07 73.48
N ALA A 181 48.03 -41.18 72.80
CA ALA A 181 49.49 -41.10 72.89
C ALA A 181 49.98 -40.74 74.30
N LYS A 182 49.36 -39.74 74.96
CA LYS A 182 49.65 -39.38 76.36
C LYS A 182 49.40 -40.54 77.31
N SER A 183 48.33 -41.32 77.11
CA SER A 183 48.03 -42.47 77.98
C SER A 183 48.96 -43.66 77.75
N ALA A 184 49.39 -43.91 76.51
CA ALA A 184 50.35 -44.97 76.19
C ALA A 184 51.79 -44.64 76.62
N CYS A 185 52.18 -43.37 76.57
CA CYS A 185 53.58 -42.93 76.73
C CYS A 185 53.89 -42.23 78.07
N GLY A 186 52.89 -41.69 78.78
CA GLY A 186 53.09 -40.86 79.97
C GLY A 186 53.16 -39.35 79.66
N SER A 187 53.02 -38.52 80.70
CA SER A 187 52.38 -37.20 80.61
C SER A 187 53.26 -35.98 80.28
N ALA A 188 54.58 -36.08 80.04
CA ALA A 188 55.39 -34.87 79.84
C ALA A 188 56.62 -35.04 78.93
N GLY A 189 56.72 -34.18 77.91
CA GLY A 189 57.97 -33.88 77.18
C GLY A 189 58.35 -34.82 76.04
N MET A 190 57.47 -35.74 75.63
CA MET A 190 57.74 -36.68 74.54
C MET A 190 57.01 -36.28 73.25
N ASN A 191 57.70 -36.46 72.12
CA ASN A 191 57.11 -36.45 70.79
C ASN A 191 56.43 -37.80 70.54
N TYR A 192 55.27 -37.76 69.89
CA TYR A 192 54.48 -38.96 69.61
C TYR A 192 54.40 -39.16 68.11
N TYR A 193 54.55 -40.40 67.67
CA TYR A 193 54.50 -40.72 66.26
C TYR A 193 53.63 -41.94 65.98
N TYR A 194 52.84 -41.88 64.91
CA TYR A 194 52.19 -43.06 64.33
C TYR A 194 53.09 -43.73 63.31
N LEU A 195 53.15 -45.06 63.37
CA LEU A 195 53.68 -45.91 62.30
C LEU A 195 52.58 -46.10 61.24
N ASP A 196 52.97 -46.26 59.97
CA ASP A 196 52.11 -46.27 58.76
C ASP A 196 50.85 -47.15 58.79
N ASN A 197 50.74 -48.08 59.74
CA ASN A 197 49.57 -48.93 59.96
C ASN A 197 48.58 -48.38 61.01
N ASN A 198 48.80 -47.21 61.60
CA ASN A 198 47.99 -46.61 62.68
C ASN A 198 47.80 -47.50 63.93
N GLU A 199 48.52 -48.62 64.04
CA GLU A 199 48.31 -49.62 65.10
C GLU A 199 49.19 -49.39 66.33
N LYS A 200 50.24 -48.58 66.22
CA LYS A 200 51.21 -48.37 67.31
C LYS A 200 51.62 -46.90 67.39
N VAL A 201 51.54 -46.36 68.61
CA VAL A 201 52.17 -45.07 68.96
C VAL A 201 53.58 -45.35 69.48
N VAL A 202 54.55 -44.63 68.93
CA VAL A 202 55.93 -44.62 69.41
C VAL A 202 56.16 -43.36 70.22
N CYS A 203 56.71 -43.55 71.42
CA CYS A 203 57.06 -42.47 72.35
C CYS A 203 58.55 -42.15 72.19
N CYS A 204 58.88 -40.88 71.93
CA CYS A 204 60.27 -40.45 71.80
C CYS A 204 60.56 -39.19 72.60
N LEU A 205 61.73 -39.13 73.26
CA LEU A 205 62.22 -37.93 73.95
C LEU A 205 62.73 -36.88 72.96
N ASN A 206 63.31 -37.32 71.85
CA ASN A 206 63.75 -36.53 70.70
C ASN A 206 63.75 -37.44 69.46
N GLU A 207 64.07 -36.90 68.27
CA GLU A 207 64.04 -37.67 67.00
C GLU A 207 64.92 -38.94 67.04
N ASP A 208 65.94 -38.96 67.90
CA ASP A 208 66.93 -40.04 67.97
C ASP A 208 66.72 -41.00 69.16
N THR A 209 65.82 -40.67 70.10
CA THR A 209 65.68 -41.40 71.38
C THR A 209 64.23 -41.82 71.60
N CYS A 210 63.86 -42.94 70.98
CA CYS A 210 62.54 -43.57 71.10
C CYS A 210 62.58 -44.81 72.01
N VAL A 211 61.48 -45.08 72.73
CA VAL A 211 61.32 -46.32 73.52
C VAL A 211 61.39 -47.57 72.63
N LYS A 212 61.01 -47.43 71.36
CA LYS A 212 61.17 -48.45 70.33
C LYS A 212 61.49 -47.76 69.01
N THR A 213 62.65 -48.05 68.44
CA THR A 213 63.07 -47.47 67.16
C THR A 213 62.19 -48.02 66.04
N PRO A 214 61.50 -47.16 65.26
CA PRO A 214 60.81 -47.57 64.05
C PRO A 214 61.78 -48.25 63.08
N SER A 215 61.31 -49.21 62.29
CA SER A 215 62.14 -49.73 61.19
C SER A 215 62.31 -48.65 60.11
N SER A 216 63.40 -48.67 59.34
CA SER A 216 63.72 -47.64 58.33
C SER A 216 62.64 -47.38 57.28
N ASP A 217 61.67 -48.29 57.17
CA ASP A 217 60.66 -48.30 56.11
C ASP A 217 59.28 -47.82 56.59
N GLU A 218 59.12 -47.54 57.90
CA GLU A 218 57.85 -47.05 58.46
C GLU A 218 57.78 -45.52 58.34
N LYS A 219 56.79 -44.95 57.63
CA LYS A 219 56.61 -43.50 57.67
C LYS A 219 56.08 -43.11 59.03
N ILE A 220 56.75 -42.12 59.59
CA ILE A 220 56.52 -41.58 60.90
C ILE A 220 55.70 -40.31 60.72
N LYS A 221 54.46 -40.27 61.23
CA LYS A 221 53.67 -39.03 61.28
C LYS A 221 53.71 -38.46 62.69
N ASN A 222 54.28 -37.26 62.82
CA ASN A 222 54.29 -36.53 64.09
C ASN A 222 52.84 -36.19 64.49
N ILE A 223 52.48 -36.59 65.71
CA ILE A 223 51.25 -36.16 66.37
C ILE A 223 51.63 -34.91 67.18
N ASN A 224 51.36 -33.74 66.59
CA ASN A 224 51.52 -32.48 67.31
C ASN A 224 50.39 -32.34 68.34
N CYS A 225 50.73 -32.74 69.56
CA CYS A 225 50.02 -32.38 70.78
C CYS A 225 50.69 -31.16 71.42
#